data_AF-A0AA43QJU4-F1
#
_entry.id   AF-A0AA43QJU4-F1
#
_cell.length_a   1.000
_cell.length_b   1.000
_cell.length_c   1.000
_cell.angle_alpha   90.00
_cell.angle_beta   90.00
_cell.angle_gamma   90.00
#
_symmetry.space_group_name_H-M   'P 1'
#
loop_
_entity.id
_entity.type
_entity.pdbx_description
1 polymer ?
#
loop_
_entity_poly.entity_id
_entity_poly.type
_entity_poly.pdbx_seq_one_letter_code
_entity_poly.pdbx_strand_id
1 'polypeptide(L)'
;MKSSLCRASFRTRPLSTRLIPIRPRLHCNHQPQNPVLRRYAHNPADNPSFTSIIDNPPQIIKTGRRHGAGLIILILIPTTAFALGTWQVFRLRWKTELITKFEDRILKAPLPLPPQVDPSAIKDFDYRRVYATGLLRHDQEMLIGPRIHDGKNGFLVVTPLEREGNASKVLVNRGWIPKKLARQQDRKGGLIAQPVTVEGLLREPWKKNMFTPDNHPELGLFHFPDVQQMAKFSGSEPVWIEETM
;
A
#
# COMPACT_ATOMS: atom_id res chain seq x y z
N MET A 1 17.23 -41.61 19.90
CA MET A 1 17.28 -42.59 18.79
C MET A 1 16.14 -42.30 17.81
N LYS A 2 16.49 -42.11 16.54
CA LYS A 2 15.70 -42.24 15.31
C LYS A 2 14.58 -41.22 15.02
N SER A 3 14.99 -40.24 14.23
CA SER A 3 14.26 -39.55 13.17
C SER A 3 13.54 -40.52 12.21
N SER A 4 12.36 -40.14 11.73
CA SER A 4 11.79 -40.69 10.48
C SER A 4 11.33 -39.57 9.56
N LEU A 5 12.12 -39.34 8.52
CA LEU A 5 11.86 -38.51 7.37
C LEU A 5 10.75 -39.12 6.51
N CYS A 6 9.79 -38.30 6.12
CA CYS A 6 8.77 -38.62 5.13
C CYS A 6 9.39 -38.53 3.73
N ARG A 7 9.52 -39.65 3.02
CA ARG A 7 10.09 -39.73 1.67
C ARG A 7 8.97 -40.03 0.67
N ALA A 8 8.70 -39.08 -0.22
CA ALA A 8 7.81 -39.23 -1.35
C ALA A 8 8.40 -40.27 -2.33
N SER A 9 7.63 -41.32 -2.63
CA SER A 9 8.01 -42.39 -3.55
C SER A 9 7.36 -42.15 -4.92
N PHE A 10 8.21 -42.11 -5.94
CA PHE A 10 7.87 -42.01 -7.37
C PHE A 10 7.04 -43.21 -7.82
N ARG A 11 5.87 -42.94 -8.41
CA ARG A 11 5.03 -43.97 -9.05
C ARG A 11 5.46 -44.12 -10.52
N THR A 12 6.31 -45.10 -10.79
CA THR A 12 6.63 -45.56 -12.15
C THR A 12 5.40 -46.27 -12.75
N ARG A 13 5.00 -45.88 -13.96
CA ARG A 13 3.96 -46.57 -14.74
C ARG A 13 4.61 -47.70 -15.54
N PRO A 14 4.05 -48.93 -15.56
CA PRO A 14 4.58 -50.00 -16.38
C PRO A 14 4.14 -49.84 -17.85
N LEU A 15 5.11 -49.96 -18.75
CA LEU A 15 4.92 -50.10 -20.20
C LEU A 15 4.25 -51.44 -20.49
N SER A 16 3.03 -51.39 -21.03
CA SER A 16 2.25 -52.55 -21.43
C SER A 16 2.76 -53.09 -22.77
N THR A 17 3.27 -54.33 -22.69
CA THR A 17 3.68 -55.24 -23.75
C THR A 17 2.57 -55.43 -24.79
N ARG A 18 2.78 -54.93 -26.01
CA ARG A 18 1.93 -55.30 -27.16
C ARG A 18 2.47 -56.55 -27.84
N LEU A 19 1.54 -57.48 -28.03
CA LEU A 19 1.66 -58.80 -28.61
C LEU A 19 2.22 -58.77 -30.04
N ILE A 20 3.13 -59.70 -30.30
CA ILE A 20 3.76 -60.00 -31.58
C ILE A 20 2.78 -60.83 -32.43
N PRO A 21 2.36 -60.40 -33.63
CA PRO A 21 1.61 -61.26 -34.54
C PRO A 21 2.53 -62.23 -35.28
N ILE A 22 2.10 -63.49 -35.31
CA ILE A 22 2.73 -64.66 -35.93
C ILE A 22 2.81 -64.45 -37.46
N ARG A 23 4.02 -64.61 -38.03
CA ARG A 23 4.30 -64.51 -39.47
C ARG A 23 3.62 -65.65 -40.26
N PRO A 24 2.91 -65.37 -41.36
CA PRO A 24 2.51 -66.42 -42.30
C PRO A 24 3.70 -66.92 -43.12
N ARG A 25 3.78 -68.25 -43.33
CA ARG A 25 4.74 -68.92 -44.21
C ARG A 25 4.61 -68.40 -45.64
N LEU A 26 5.66 -67.75 -46.14
CA LEU A 26 5.81 -67.44 -47.56
C LEU A 26 6.17 -68.72 -48.32
N HIS A 27 5.28 -69.17 -49.21
CA HIS A 27 5.62 -70.12 -50.27
C HIS A 27 6.49 -69.39 -51.30
N CYS A 28 7.75 -69.82 -51.47
CA CYS A 28 8.59 -69.37 -52.57
C CYS A 28 8.16 -70.08 -53.85
N ASN A 29 7.45 -69.37 -54.73
CA ASN A 29 7.25 -69.80 -56.10
C ASN A 29 8.42 -69.24 -56.94
N HIS A 30 9.36 -70.09 -57.33
CA HIS A 30 10.46 -69.72 -58.21
C HIS A 30 9.95 -69.64 -59.65
N GLN A 31 9.73 -68.42 -60.13
CA GLN A 31 9.45 -68.15 -61.55
C GLN A 31 10.76 -67.70 -62.21
N PRO A 32 11.19 -68.32 -63.32
CA PRO A 32 12.47 -67.99 -63.96
C PRO A 32 12.44 -66.56 -64.51
N GLN A 33 13.53 -65.83 -64.26
CA GLN A 33 13.75 -64.47 -64.73
C GLN A 33 13.93 -64.47 -66.24
N ASN A 34 12.95 -63.94 -66.97
CA ASN A 34 13.12 -63.59 -68.38
C ASN A 34 13.93 -62.28 -68.50
N PRO A 35 14.88 -62.18 -69.43
CA PRO A 35 15.75 -61.02 -69.55
C PRO A 35 14.98 -59.83 -70.13
N VAL A 36 15.08 -58.72 -69.41
CA VAL A 36 15.10 -57.33 -69.91
C VAL A 36 14.11 -56.97 -71.02
N LEU A 37 12.93 -56.52 -70.62
CA LEU A 37 12.26 -55.42 -71.32
C LEU A 37 12.36 -54.19 -70.43
N ARG A 38 13.31 -53.32 -70.76
CA ARG A 38 13.44 -51.97 -70.22
C ARG A 38 12.14 -51.24 -70.59
N ARG A 39 11.14 -51.28 -69.71
CA ARG A 39 9.97 -50.40 -69.83
C ARG A 39 10.54 -48.99 -69.81
N TYR A 40 10.56 -48.33 -70.97
CA TYR A 40 10.65 -46.88 -71.01
C TYR A 40 9.54 -46.38 -70.11
N ALA A 41 9.89 -45.92 -68.91
CA ALA A 41 8.96 -45.20 -68.06
C ALA A 41 8.57 -43.98 -68.88
N HIS A 42 7.29 -43.93 -69.30
CA HIS A 42 6.76 -42.79 -70.02
C HIS A 42 7.12 -41.56 -69.21
N ASN A 43 7.90 -40.65 -69.79
CA ASN A 43 8.26 -39.45 -69.06
C ASN A 43 6.93 -38.70 -68.86
N PRO A 44 6.60 -38.29 -67.62
CA PRO A 44 5.33 -37.60 -67.38
C PRO A 44 5.22 -36.31 -68.20
N ALA A 45 6.36 -35.75 -68.62
CA ALA A 45 6.47 -34.62 -69.54
C ALA A 45 5.95 -34.88 -70.97
N ASP A 46 5.82 -36.14 -71.37
CA ASP A 46 5.33 -36.51 -72.71
C ASP A 46 3.80 -36.62 -72.76
N ASN A 47 3.09 -36.46 -71.62
CA ASN A 47 1.64 -36.43 -71.58
C ASN A 47 1.13 -35.03 -72.01
N PRO A 48 0.23 -34.91 -73.00
CA PRO A 48 -0.32 -33.62 -73.42
C PRO A 48 -1.07 -32.85 -72.31
N SER A 49 -1.42 -33.50 -71.20
CA SER A 49 -2.03 -32.86 -70.02
C SER A 49 -1.01 -32.50 -68.92
N PHE A 50 0.29 -32.69 -69.13
CA PHE A 50 1.31 -32.36 -68.16
C PHE A 50 1.62 -30.86 -68.16
N THR A 51 1.38 -30.20 -67.02
CA THR A 51 1.81 -28.83 -66.77
C THR A 51 3.08 -28.82 -65.93
N SER A 52 4.14 -28.19 -66.44
CA SER A 52 5.39 -28.03 -65.69
C SER A 52 5.17 -27.21 -64.43
N ILE A 53 5.90 -27.55 -63.36
CA ILE A 53 5.91 -26.77 -62.11
C ILE A 53 6.39 -25.33 -62.35
N ILE A 54 7.19 -25.11 -63.40
CA ILE A 54 7.69 -23.80 -63.81
C ILE A 54 6.62 -22.97 -64.54
N ASP A 55 5.71 -23.63 -65.25
CA ASP A 55 4.70 -22.98 -66.11
C ASP A 55 3.39 -22.68 -65.37
N ASN A 56 3.18 -23.28 -64.18
CA ASN A 56 2.02 -22.99 -63.36
C ASN A 56 2.14 -21.57 -62.77
N PRO A 57 1.15 -20.68 -62.95
CA PRO A 57 1.23 -19.34 -62.37
C PRO A 57 1.40 -19.46 -60.85
N PRO A 58 2.29 -18.66 -60.24
CA PRO A 58 2.54 -18.74 -58.81
C PRO A 58 1.23 -18.48 -58.06
N GLN A 59 0.73 -19.49 -57.35
CA GLN A 59 -0.42 -19.33 -56.48
C GLN A 59 0.04 -18.56 -55.24
N ILE A 60 -0.28 -17.27 -55.18
CA ILE A 60 0.00 -16.44 -54.01
C ILE A 60 -0.97 -16.87 -52.91
N ILE A 61 -0.51 -17.80 -52.07
CA ILE A 61 -1.24 -18.20 -50.86
C ILE A 61 -1.19 -17.01 -49.90
N LYS A 62 -2.23 -16.16 -49.94
CA LYS A 62 -2.45 -15.15 -48.92
C LYS A 62 -2.77 -15.89 -47.63
N THR A 63 -1.74 -16.23 -46.86
CA THR A 63 -1.93 -16.73 -45.50
C THR A 63 -2.58 -15.59 -44.73
N GLY A 64 -3.90 -15.65 -44.56
CA GLY A 64 -4.67 -14.67 -43.80
C GLY A 64 -4.22 -14.70 -42.35
N ARG A 65 -3.09 -14.08 -42.05
CA ARG A 65 -2.56 -13.90 -40.70
C ARG A 65 -3.52 -12.96 -39.98
N ARG A 66 -4.55 -13.54 -39.39
CA ARG A 66 -5.30 -12.89 -38.30
C ARG A 66 -4.30 -12.80 -37.16
N HIS A 67 -3.89 -11.59 -36.78
CA HIS A 67 -3.08 -11.37 -35.58
C HIS A 67 -3.75 -12.11 -34.42
N GLY A 68 -3.17 -13.24 -34.01
CA GLY A 68 -3.78 -14.12 -33.01
C GLY A 68 -3.63 -13.57 -31.59
N ALA A 69 -4.24 -14.26 -30.62
CA ALA A 69 -4.12 -13.94 -29.19
C ALA A 69 -2.66 -13.83 -28.72
N GLY A 70 -1.72 -14.52 -29.38
CA GLY A 70 -0.28 -14.42 -29.08
C GLY A 70 0.32 -13.03 -29.29
N LEU A 71 -0.11 -12.28 -30.31
CA LEU A 71 0.37 -10.91 -30.53
C LEU A 71 -0.19 -9.95 -29.47
N ILE A 72 -1.43 -10.17 -29.04
CA ILE A 72 -2.08 -9.40 -27.97
C ILE A 72 -1.34 -9.62 -26.66
N ILE A 73 -1.03 -10.86 -26.29
CA ILE A 73 -0.27 -11.17 -25.06
C ILE A 73 1.14 -10.57 -25.11
N LEU A 74 1.81 -10.66 -26.27
CA LEU A 74 3.15 -10.11 -26.46
C LEU A 74 3.22 -8.60 -26.24
N ILE A 75 2.15 -7.87 -26.55
CA ILE A 75 2.06 -6.41 -26.32
C ILE A 75 1.51 -6.10 -24.92
N LEU A 76 0.52 -6.86 -24.46
CA LEU A 76 -0.15 -6.62 -23.19
C LEU A 76 0.79 -6.72 -21.98
N ILE A 77 1.67 -7.74 -21.96
CA ILE A 77 2.62 -7.95 -20.86
C ILE A 77 3.55 -6.74 -20.68
N PRO A 78 4.32 -6.29 -21.70
CA PRO A 78 5.21 -5.15 -21.52
C PRO A 78 4.44 -3.85 -21.26
N THR A 79 3.28 -3.62 -21.87
CA THR A 79 2.48 -2.41 -21.62
C THR A 79 1.99 -2.35 -20.17
N THR A 80 1.47 -3.46 -19.63
CA THR A 80 1.02 -3.51 -18.23
C THR A 80 2.19 -3.43 -17.25
N ALA A 81 3.31 -4.10 -17.53
CA ALA A 81 4.53 -3.98 -16.73
C ALA A 81 5.05 -2.54 -16.71
N PHE A 82 5.04 -1.83 -17.84
CA PHE A 82 5.45 -0.43 -17.91
C PHE A 82 4.49 0.51 -17.17
N ALA A 83 3.18 0.29 -17.31
CA ALA A 83 2.17 1.06 -16.57
C ALA A 83 2.32 0.88 -15.06
N LEU A 84 2.50 -0.37 -14.60
CA LEU A 84 2.76 -0.68 -13.20
C LEU A 84 4.11 -0.12 -12.73
N GLY A 85 5.17 -0.21 -13.52
CA GLY A 85 6.47 0.37 -13.19
C GLY A 85 6.39 1.89 -13.06
N THR A 86 5.69 2.56 -13.98
CA THR A 86 5.44 4.00 -13.92
C THR A 86 4.65 4.38 -12.68
N TRP A 87 3.61 3.62 -12.34
CA TRP A 87 2.85 3.80 -11.10
C TRP A 87 3.72 3.68 -9.86
N GLN A 88 4.61 2.67 -9.79
CA GLN A 88 5.53 2.50 -8.67
C GLN A 88 6.44 3.74 -8.50
N VAL A 89 6.95 4.30 -9.60
CA VAL A 89 7.79 5.52 -9.57
C VAL A 89 6.99 6.72 -9.08
N PHE A 90 5.76 6.95 -9.58
CA PHE A 90 4.89 8.02 -9.10
C PHE A 90 4.54 7.86 -7.63
N ARG A 91 4.20 6.64 -7.21
CA ARG A 91 3.84 6.33 -5.83
C ARG A 91 5.03 6.54 -4.89
N LEU A 92 6.24 6.19 -5.33
CA LEU A 92 7.46 6.47 -4.59
C LEU A 92 7.70 7.97 -4.49
N ARG A 93 7.67 8.71 -5.61
CA ARG A 93 7.87 10.17 -5.61
C ARG A 93 6.91 10.89 -4.68
N TRP A 94 5.62 10.55 -4.74
CA TRP A 94 4.62 11.10 -3.82
C TRP A 94 5.02 10.87 -2.35
N LYS A 95 5.43 9.64 -2.01
CA LYS A 95 5.84 9.31 -0.65
C LYS A 95 7.10 10.08 -0.23
N THR A 96 8.10 10.14 -1.11
CA THR A 96 9.35 10.86 -0.85
C THR A 96 9.08 12.36 -0.65
N GLU A 97 8.25 12.97 -1.50
CA GLU A 97 7.90 14.39 -1.38
C GLU A 97 7.19 14.69 -0.06
N LEU A 98 6.28 13.82 0.40
CA LEU A 98 5.66 13.95 1.71
C LEU A 98 6.67 13.85 2.85
N ILE A 99 7.59 12.89 2.79
CA ILE A 99 8.63 12.70 3.80
C ILE A 99 9.53 13.94 3.86
N THR A 100 10.04 14.41 2.72
CA THR A 100 10.88 15.61 2.65
C THR A 100 10.17 16.84 3.22
N LYS A 101 8.87 17.02 2.91
CA LYS A 101 8.07 18.11 3.51
C LYS A 101 7.98 18.01 5.03
N PHE A 102 7.86 16.81 5.59
CA PHE A 102 7.83 16.62 7.05
C PHE A 102 9.20 16.85 7.68
N GLU A 103 10.26 16.27 7.12
CA GLU A 103 11.64 16.45 7.59
C GLU A 103 12.02 17.93 7.61
N ASP A 104 11.73 18.67 6.54
CA ASP A 104 11.99 20.10 6.45
C ASP A 104 11.25 20.93 7.52
N ARG A 105 10.09 20.48 8.01
CA ARG A 105 9.30 21.20 9.01
C ARG A 105 9.70 20.84 10.44
N ILE A 106 10.01 19.58 10.68
CA ILE A 106 10.41 19.05 12.00
C ILE A 106 11.84 19.46 12.35
N LEU A 107 12.75 19.51 11.36
CA LEU A 107 14.16 19.87 11.59
C LEU A 107 14.38 21.37 11.76
N LYS A 108 13.40 22.21 11.40
CA LYS A 108 13.48 23.67 11.59
C LYS A 108 13.47 24.02 13.08
N ALA A 109 14.17 25.10 13.40
CA ALA A 109 14.19 25.64 14.75
C ALA A 109 12.75 25.96 15.24
N PRO A 110 12.47 25.71 16.53
CA PRO A 110 11.18 26.01 17.14
C PRO A 110 10.84 27.49 16.96
N LEU A 111 9.62 27.77 16.51
CA LEU A 111 9.15 29.16 16.35
C LEU A 111 8.36 29.57 17.60
N PRO A 112 8.55 30.80 18.14
CA PRO A 112 7.65 31.32 19.16
C PRO A 112 6.24 31.46 18.58
N LEU A 113 5.24 31.01 19.32
CA LEU A 113 3.85 31.15 18.89
C LEU A 113 3.39 32.62 19.01
N PRO A 114 2.84 33.23 17.93
CA PRO A 114 2.40 34.62 17.98
C PRO A 114 1.20 34.78 18.94
N PRO A 115 0.97 36.00 19.51
CA PRO A 115 -0.09 36.23 20.49
C PRO A 115 -1.49 35.81 20.03
N GLN A 116 -1.77 35.99 18.73
CA GLN A 116 -3.02 35.58 18.07
C GLN A 116 -2.67 34.72 16.86
N VAL A 117 -3.27 33.53 16.77
CA VAL A 117 -3.04 32.60 15.65
C VAL A 117 -4.31 32.53 14.80
N ASP A 118 -4.18 32.76 13.50
CA ASP A 118 -5.27 32.51 12.56
C ASP A 118 -5.43 30.99 12.34
N PRO A 119 -6.61 30.41 12.62
CA PRO A 119 -6.86 28.99 12.42
C PRO A 119 -6.67 28.52 10.97
N SER A 120 -6.81 29.42 10.00
CA SER A 120 -6.61 29.08 8.57
C SER A 120 -5.14 28.83 8.23
N ALA A 121 -4.22 29.56 8.86
CA ALA A 121 -2.78 29.42 8.65
C ALA A 121 -2.21 28.13 9.25
N ILE A 122 -2.90 27.51 10.23
CA ILE A 122 -2.44 26.30 10.92
C ILE A 122 -2.15 25.15 9.93
N LYS A 123 -2.95 25.01 8.86
CA LYS A 123 -2.77 23.99 7.82
C LYS A 123 -1.42 24.09 7.12
N ASP A 124 -0.97 25.30 6.86
CA ASP A 124 0.30 25.55 6.18
C ASP A 124 1.49 25.24 7.09
N PHE A 125 1.31 25.37 8.41
CA PHE A 125 2.29 25.12 9.45
C PHE A 125 2.18 23.73 10.12
N ASP A 126 1.37 22.81 9.57
CA ASP A 126 1.25 21.45 10.08
C ASP A 126 2.63 20.77 10.19
N TYR A 127 2.93 20.11 11.31
CA TYR A 127 4.22 19.53 11.70
C TYR A 127 5.37 20.53 11.97
N ARG A 128 5.07 21.83 12.15
CA ARG A 128 6.08 22.80 12.57
C ARG A 128 6.29 22.74 14.09
N ARG A 129 7.55 22.70 14.52
CA ARG A 129 7.92 22.87 15.93
C ARG A 129 7.66 24.30 16.40
N VAL A 130 6.94 24.42 17.50
CA VAL A 130 6.59 25.68 18.15
C VAL A 130 6.85 25.59 19.64
N TYR A 131 7.08 26.72 20.28
CA TYR A 131 7.10 26.79 21.74
C TYR A 131 6.23 27.93 22.24
N ALA A 132 5.63 27.73 23.41
CA ALA A 132 4.82 28.71 24.11
C ALA A 132 5.09 28.63 25.62
N THR A 133 5.21 29.78 26.25
CA THR A 133 5.41 29.88 27.70
C THR A 133 4.13 30.38 28.36
N GLY A 134 3.73 29.74 29.46
CA GLY A 134 2.52 30.10 30.17
C GLY A 134 2.19 29.17 31.34
N LEU A 135 1.02 29.38 31.94
CA LEU A 135 0.49 28.57 33.03
C LEU A 135 -0.48 27.52 32.48
N LEU A 136 -0.29 26.24 32.85
CA LEU A 136 -1.23 25.18 32.51
C LEU A 136 -2.47 25.24 33.41
N ARG A 137 -3.65 25.41 32.79
CA ARG A 137 -4.94 25.45 33.46
C ARG A 137 -5.50 24.05 33.69
N HIS A 138 -5.01 23.39 34.74
CA HIS A 138 -5.45 22.03 35.13
C HIS A 138 -6.94 21.99 35.54
N ASP A 139 -7.54 23.11 35.92
CA ASP A 139 -8.97 23.23 36.19
C ASP A 139 -9.84 23.01 34.95
N GLN A 140 -9.30 23.25 33.75
CA GLN A 140 -9.97 23.08 32.46
C GLN A 140 -9.41 21.90 31.66
N GLU A 141 -8.89 20.89 32.36
CA GLU A 141 -8.35 19.71 31.71
C GLU A 141 -9.44 18.90 31.00
N MET A 142 -9.14 18.45 29.79
CA MET A 142 -10.01 17.64 28.95
C MET A 142 -9.35 16.29 28.68
N LEU A 143 -10.16 15.23 28.70
CA LEU A 143 -9.72 13.87 28.44
C LEU A 143 -10.32 13.34 27.14
N ILE A 144 -9.46 12.88 26.23
CA ILE A 144 -9.89 12.27 24.97
C ILE A 144 -9.74 10.75 25.02
N GLY A 145 -10.84 10.02 24.96
CA GLY A 145 -10.81 8.56 24.95
C GLY A 145 -12.17 7.90 24.77
N PRO A 146 -12.24 6.56 24.85
CA PRO A 146 -11.15 5.63 25.16
C PRO A 146 -10.11 5.52 24.02
N ARG A 147 -8.81 5.43 24.38
CA ARG A 147 -7.70 5.21 23.45
C ARG A 147 -6.80 4.08 23.95
N ILE A 148 -6.59 3.09 23.09
CA ILE A 148 -5.70 1.96 23.37
C ILE A 148 -4.29 2.34 22.93
N HIS A 149 -3.34 2.26 23.85
CA HIS A 149 -1.91 2.39 23.60
C HIS A 149 -1.20 1.21 24.27
N ASP A 150 -0.36 0.48 23.53
CA ASP A 150 0.34 -0.73 23.99
C ASP A 150 -0.55 -1.75 24.71
N GLY A 151 -1.74 -2.00 24.17
CA GLY A 151 -2.71 -2.96 24.71
C GLY A 151 -3.42 -2.51 25.99
N LYS A 152 -3.16 -1.30 26.49
CA LYS A 152 -3.83 -0.72 27.66
C LYS A 152 -4.80 0.36 27.22
N ASN A 153 -5.98 0.40 27.85
CA ASN A 153 -6.94 1.49 27.64
C ASN A 153 -6.54 2.73 28.46
N GLY A 154 -6.74 3.89 27.86
CA GLY A 154 -6.38 5.17 28.45
C GLY A 154 -7.05 6.35 27.77
N PHE A 155 -6.54 7.53 28.08
CA PHE A 155 -7.02 8.82 27.62
C PHE A 155 -5.85 9.68 27.19
N LEU A 156 -6.06 10.56 26.22
CA LEU A 156 -5.14 11.67 25.94
C LEU A 156 -5.53 12.84 26.83
N VAL A 157 -4.55 13.46 27.45
CA VAL A 157 -4.74 14.62 28.33
C VAL A 157 -4.50 15.88 27.54
N VAL A 158 -5.51 16.75 27.49
CA VAL A 158 -5.40 18.06 26.86
C VAL A 158 -5.63 19.12 27.91
N THR A 159 -4.68 20.03 28.05
CA THR A 159 -4.72 21.10 29.04
C THR A 159 -4.54 22.43 28.33
N PRO A 160 -5.44 23.41 28.54
CA PRO A 160 -5.24 24.75 28.03
C PRO A 160 -4.02 25.41 28.68
N LEU A 161 -3.15 26.00 27.87
CA LEU A 161 -2.02 26.82 28.31
C LEU A 161 -2.43 28.29 28.22
N GLU A 162 -2.43 28.96 29.37
CA GLU A 162 -2.65 30.39 29.49
C GLU A 162 -1.32 31.13 29.36
N ARG A 163 -1.17 31.83 28.23
CA ARG A 163 0.05 32.56 27.89
C ARG A 163 0.05 33.94 28.55
N GLU A 164 1.25 34.44 28.84
CA GLU A 164 1.42 35.75 29.46
C GLU A 164 1.13 36.91 28.47
N GLY A 165 0.75 38.08 28.98
CA GLY A 165 0.65 39.32 28.19
C GLY A 165 -0.60 39.48 27.31
N ASN A 166 -1.78 39.11 27.80
CA ASN A 166 -3.05 39.12 27.05
C ASN A 166 -3.07 38.23 25.78
N ALA A 167 -2.11 37.30 25.67
CA ALA A 167 -2.09 36.34 24.58
C ALA A 167 -3.19 35.28 24.76
N SER A 168 -3.74 34.77 23.66
CA SER A 168 -4.84 33.81 23.71
C SER A 168 -4.43 32.50 24.37
N LYS A 169 -5.35 31.81 25.06
CA LYS A 169 -5.11 30.44 25.52
C LYS A 169 -4.92 29.49 24.33
N VAL A 170 -4.10 28.46 24.47
CA VAL A 170 -3.87 27.43 23.42
C VAL A 170 -4.06 26.02 23.97
N LEU A 171 -4.48 25.07 23.13
CA LEU A 171 -4.70 23.69 23.56
C LEU A 171 -3.41 22.89 23.44
N VAL A 172 -2.92 22.37 24.56
CA VAL A 172 -1.73 21.52 24.60
C VAL A 172 -2.14 20.09 24.92
N ASN A 173 -1.86 19.18 24.00
CA ASN A 173 -1.95 17.75 24.21
C ASN A 173 -0.67 17.27 24.92
N ARG A 174 -0.83 16.88 26.19
CA ARG A 174 0.26 16.42 27.08
C ARG A 174 0.59 14.94 26.91
N GLY A 175 -0.12 14.24 26.03
CA GLY A 175 0.09 12.84 25.71
C GLY A 175 -0.90 11.88 26.38
N TRP A 176 -0.56 10.59 26.33
CA TRP A 176 -1.44 9.51 26.73
C TRP A 176 -1.22 9.08 28.18
N ILE A 177 -2.31 8.84 28.89
CA ILE A 177 -2.33 8.28 30.24
C ILE A 177 -3.18 7.01 30.31
N PRO A 178 -2.80 6.01 31.13
CA PRO A 178 -3.63 4.84 31.37
C PRO A 178 -4.90 5.22 32.13
N LYS A 179 -5.99 4.47 31.93
CA LYS A 179 -7.30 4.70 32.57
C LYS A 179 -7.23 4.81 34.11
N LYS A 180 -6.28 4.11 34.74
CA LYS A 180 -6.06 4.17 36.20
C LYS A 180 -5.66 5.56 36.70
N LEU A 181 -5.06 6.38 35.84
CA LEU A 181 -4.63 7.74 36.13
C LEU A 181 -5.62 8.79 35.60
N ALA A 182 -6.84 8.39 35.21
CA ALA A 182 -7.81 9.32 34.64
C ALA A 182 -8.14 10.48 35.61
N ARG A 183 -8.23 10.23 36.92
CA ARG A 183 -8.46 11.29 37.90
C ARG A 183 -7.17 12.04 38.20
N GLN A 184 -7.24 13.36 38.24
CA GLN A 184 -6.08 14.23 38.47
C GLN A 184 -5.35 13.94 39.78
N GLN A 185 -6.10 13.65 40.86
CA GLN A 185 -5.58 13.26 42.17
C GLN A 185 -4.70 12.00 42.16
N ASP A 186 -4.91 11.10 41.18
CA ASP A 186 -4.09 9.89 41.04
C ASP A 186 -2.73 10.20 40.36
N ARG A 187 -2.54 11.43 39.82
CA ARG A 187 -1.34 11.87 39.09
C ARG A 187 -0.40 12.69 39.98
N LYS A 188 0.37 11.99 40.81
CA LYS A 188 1.42 12.63 41.63
C LYS A 188 2.47 13.28 40.72
N GLY A 189 2.62 14.59 40.79
CA GLY A 189 3.59 15.36 39.98
C GLY A 189 3.10 15.81 38.58
N GLY A 190 1.86 15.50 38.19
CA GLY A 190 1.31 15.93 36.89
C GLY A 190 0.78 17.36 36.86
N LEU A 191 0.56 17.96 38.03
CA LEU A 191 -0.01 19.30 38.22
C LEU A 191 1.14 20.30 38.41
N ILE A 192 1.58 20.91 37.32
CA ILE A 192 2.60 21.96 37.36
C ILE A 192 1.89 23.30 37.58
N ALA A 193 2.11 23.91 38.74
CA ALA A 193 1.51 25.20 39.11
C ALA A 193 2.39 26.42 38.76
N GLN A 194 3.54 26.18 38.13
CA GLN A 194 4.48 27.22 37.72
C GLN A 194 4.37 27.48 36.20
N PRO A 195 4.80 28.66 35.71
CA PRO A 195 4.93 28.89 34.28
C PRO A 195 5.88 27.86 33.65
N VAL A 196 5.44 27.22 32.57
CA VAL A 196 6.18 26.21 31.81
C VAL A 196 6.31 26.66 30.37
N THR A 197 7.50 26.46 29.79
CA THR A 197 7.70 26.54 28.35
C THR A 197 7.39 25.18 27.75
N VAL A 198 6.26 25.08 27.06
CA VAL A 198 5.85 23.90 26.32
C VAL A 198 6.43 23.97 24.92
N GLU A 199 7.25 22.99 24.55
CA GLU A 199 7.66 22.77 23.17
C GLU A 199 6.83 21.64 22.55
N GLY A 200 6.34 21.85 21.35
CA GLY A 200 5.49 20.87 20.69
C GLY A 200 5.40 21.05 19.18
N LEU A 201 4.74 20.10 18.54
CA LEU A 201 4.39 20.19 17.13
C LEU A 201 3.00 20.80 16.99
N LEU A 202 2.89 21.83 16.15
CA LEU A 202 1.60 22.29 15.68
C LEU A 202 1.04 21.24 14.72
N ARG A 203 -0.14 20.70 15.04
CA ARG A 203 -0.74 19.64 14.24
C ARG A 203 -2.26 19.78 14.16
N GLU A 204 -2.83 19.56 12.98
CA GLU A 204 -4.27 19.35 12.89
C GLU A 204 -4.64 17.96 13.43
N PRO A 205 -5.51 17.87 14.44
CA PRO A 205 -5.89 16.58 14.96
C PRO A 205 -6.87 15.87 14.02
N TRP A 206 -7.04 14.56 14.24
CA TRP A 206 -7.86 13.73 13.35
C TRP A 206 -9.35 14.09 13.46
N LYS A 207 -10.05 13.96 12.33
CA LYS A 207 -11.50 14.23 12.24
C LYS A 207 -12.34 13.04 12.71
N LYS A 208 -13.58 13.34 13.10
CA LYS A 208 -14.60 12.36 13.49
C LYS A 208 -14.90 11.40 12.31
N ASN A 209 -14.99 10.10 12.61
CA ASN A 209 -15.52 9.10 11.69
C ASN A 209 -17.02 8.84 11.96
N MET A 210 -17.74 8.27 11.00
CA MET A 210 -19.19 7.99 11.14
C MET A 210 -19.54 7.08 12.34
N PHE A 211 -18.61 6.25 12.80
CA PHE A 211 -18.80 5.32 13.91
C PHE A 211 -18.38 5.89 15.27
N THR A 212 -17.88 7.13 15.31
CA THR A 212 -17.46 7.77 16.56
C THR A 212 -18.66 8.46 17.22
N PRO A 213 -18.97 8.17 18.50
CA PRO A 213 -20.00 8.89 19.25
C PRO A 213 -19.71 10.38 19.36
N ASP A 214 -20.73 11.16 19.69
CA ASP A 214 -20.59 12.61 19.93
C ASP A 214 -19.87 12.92 21.25
N ASN A 215 -19.17 14.05 21.30
CA ASN A 215 -18.42 14.47 22.48
C ASN A 215 -19.34 15.02 23.58
N HIS A 216 -18.88 14.92 24.83
CA HIS A 216 -19.54 15.43 26.03
C HIS A 216 -18.70 16.54 26.68
N PRO A 217 -18.69 17.76 26.10
CA PRO A 217 -17.87 18.87 26.61
C PRO A 217 -18.20 19.24 28.06
N GLU A 218 -19.46 19.06 28.49
CA GLU A 218 -19.94 19.33 29.85
C GLU A 218 -19.25 18.50 30.93
N LEU A 219 -18.74 17.31 30.57
CA LEU A 219 -18.01 16.42 31.48
C LEU A 219 -16.48 16.52 31.31
N GLY A 220 -15.99 17.37 30.40
CA GLY A 220 -14.58 17.38 30.01
C GLY A 220 -14.13 16.08 29.31
N LEU A 221 -15.08 15.28 28.81
CA LEU A 221 -14.84 13.98 28.18
C LEU A 221 -15.14 14.05 26.69
N PHE A 222 -14.11 13.80 25.89
CA PHE A 222 -14.17 13.85 24.44
C PHE A 222 -13.85 12.47 23.86
N HIS A 223 -14.52 12.07 22.78
CA HIS A 223 -14.20 10.85 22.04
C HIS A 223 -13.23 11.13 20.88
N PHE A 224 -13.33 12.33 20.32
CA PHE A 224 -12.43 12.83 19.29
C PHE A 224 -11.99 14.27 19.58
N PRO A 225 -10.78 14.65 19.14
CA PRO A 225 -10.23 15.99 19.31
C PRO A 225 -10.93 16.99 18.37
N ASP A 226 -12.05 17.54 18.81
CA ASP A 226 -12.67 18.69 18.15
C ASP A 226 -12.07 19.99 18.71
N VAL A 227 -11.07 20.51 18.00
CA VAL A 227 -10.35 21.72 18.42
C VAL A 227 -11.29 22.91 18.62
N GLN A 228 -12.33 23.04 17.80
CA GLN A 228 -13.27 24.16 17.89
C GLN A 228 -14.18 24.03 19.11
N GLN A 229 -14.68 22.83 19.37
CA GLN A 229 -15.52 22.57 20.55
C GLN A 229 -14.71 22.68 21.84
N MET A 230 -13.50 22.13 21.87
CA MET A 230 -12.59 22.22 23.00
C MET A 230 -12.19 23.67 23.26
N ALA A 231 -11.86 24.43 22.21
CA ALA A 231 -11.53 25.85 22.31
C ALA A 231 -12.67 26.67 22.91
N LYS A 232 -13.92 26.42 22.48
CA LYS A 232 -15.10 27.07 23.07
C LYS A 232 -15.30 26.73 24.54
N PHE A 233 -15.04 25.48 24.94
CA PHE A 233 -15.18 25.04 26.32
C PHE A 233 -14.13 25.70 27.23
N SER A 234 -12.87 25.74 26.83
CA SER A 234 -11.78 26.36 27.61
C SER A 234 -11.65 27.87 27.40
N GLY A 235 -12.37 28.47 26.45
CA GLY A 235 -12.16 29.86 26.03
C GLY A 235 -10.76 30.08 25.45
N SER A 236 -10.20 29.09 24.75
CA SER A 236 -8.91 29.16 24.07
C SER A 236 -9.09 29.39 22.57
N GLU A 237 -8.00 29.72 21.89
CA GLU A 237 -7.96 29.66 20.43
C GLU A 237 -7.99 28.20 19.97
N PRO A 238 -8.50 27.93 18.75
CA PRO A 238 -8.53 26.59 18.20
C PRO A 238 -7.15 26.22 17.62
N VAL A 239 -6.13 26.25 18.47
CA VAL A 239 -4.73 25.89 18.18
C VAL A 239 -4.41 24.65 18.98
N TRP A 240 -4.00 23.59 18.28
CA TRP A 240 -3.64 22.30 18.86
C TRP A 240 -2.13 22.06 18.78
N ILE A 241 -1.50 21.91 19.94
CA ILE A 241 -0.06 21.64 20.08
C ILE A 241 0.10 20.24 20.68
N GLU A 242 0.81 19.35 20.00
CA GLU A 242 1.25 18.07 20.57
C GLU A 242 2.58 18.29 21.29
N GLU A 243 2.59 18.20 22.62
CA GLU A 243 3.80 18.32 23.43
C GLU A 243 4.77 17.20 23.07
N THR A 244 5.99 17.58 22.67
CA THR A 244 7.11 16.67 22.43
C THR A 244 8.17 16.99 23.48
N MET A 245 8.27 16.13 24.49
CA MET A 245 9.35 16.15 25.47
C MET A 245 10.64 15.57 24.89
#